data_AF-A0A5B8C3T0-F1
#
_entry.id   AF-A0A5B8C3T0-F1
#
_cell.length_a   1.000
_cell.length_b   1.000
_cell.length_c   1.000
_cell.angle_alpha   90.00
_cell.angle_beta   90.00
_cell.angle_gamma   90.00
#
_symmetry.space_group_name_H-M   'P 1'
#
loop_
_entity.id
_entity.type
_entity.pdbx_description
1 polymer ?
#
loop_
_entity_poly.entity_id
_entity_poly.type
_entity_poly.pdbx_seq_one_letter_code
_entity_poly.pdbx_strand_id
1 'polypeptide(L)'
;MIDINRLTLGEIAKVEELSGQPISTIGDEKAPKGLALAALAFVAKRREDAKFSWNAAQELTIEDANTILGLGQEVTDAPLDGGSAKPAKTRTK
;
A
#
# COMPACT_ATOMS: atom_id res chain seq x y z
N MET A 1 3.53 3.37 -2.58
CA MET A 1 2.91 2.30 -3.40
C MET A 1 3.98 1.31 -3.81
N ILE A 2 3.77 0.03 -3.54
CA ILE A 2 4.65 -1.03 -4.02
C ILE A 2 4.47 -1.18 -5.53
N ASP A 3 5.58 -1.24 -6.25
CA ASP A 3 5.56 -1.45 -7.68
C ASP A 3 5.84 -2.93 -7.96
N ILE A 4 4.78 -3.66 -8.30
CA ILE A 4 4.85 -5.09 -8.62
C ILE A 4 5.82 -5.32 -9.80
N ASN A 5 5.97 -4.35 -10.71
CA ASN A 5 6.90 -4.44 -11.84
C ASN A 5 8.38 -4.31 -11.42
N ARG A 6 8.63 -3.85 -10.19
CA ARG A 6 9.98 -3.76 -9.60
C ARG A 6 10.29 -4.94 -8.68
N LEU A 7 9.44 -5.95 -8.65
CA LEU A 7 9.78 -7.24 -8.04
C LEU A 7 10.78 -7.96 -8.93
N THR A 8 11.85 -8.47 -8.33
CA THR A 8 12.75 -9.41 -8.99
C THR A 8 12.05 -10.74 -9.21
N LEU A 9 12.53 -11.55 -10.15
CA LEU A 9 11.95 -12.88 -10.41
C LEU A 9 11.95 -13.79 -9.18
N GLY A 10 12.96 -13.68 -8.31
CA GLY A 10 13.01 -14.44 -7.05
C GLY A 10 11.96 -13.98 -6.05
N GLU A 11 11.64 -12.69 -6.04
CA GLU A 11 10.58 -12.12 -5.20
C GLU A 11 9.20 -12.52 -5.72
N ILE A 12 8.99 -12.50 -7.03
CA ILE A 12 7.76 -13.01 -7.67
C ILE A 12 7.57 -14.48 -7.29
N ALA A 13 8.58 -15.32 -7.51
CA ALA A 13 8.52 -16.73 -7.17
C ALA A 13 8.22 -16.96 -5.68
N LYS A 14 8.80 -16.15 -4.79
CA LYS A 14 8.54 -16.24 -3.35
C LYS A 14 7.10 -15.84 -3.01
N VAL A 15 6.54 -14.82 -3.66
CA VAL A 15 5.14 -14.43 -3.47
C VAL A 15 4.21 -15.55 -3.93
N GLU A 16 4.47 -16.15 -5.08
CA GLU A 16 3.68 -17.26 -5.61
C GLU A 16 3.76 -18.51 -4.72
N GLU A 17 4.96 -18.85 -4.24
CA GLU A 17 5.21 -19.96 -3.31
C GLU A 17 4.41 -19.79 -2.00
N LEU A 18 4.47 -18.60 -1.39
CA LEU A 18 3.82 -18.34 -0.10
C LEU A 18 2.30 -18.15 -0.23
N SER A 19 1.83 -17.57 -1.33
CA SER A 19 0.40 -17.33 -1.55
C SER A 19 -0.33 -18.54 -2.15
N GLY A 20 0.40 -19.46 -2.78
CA GLY A 20 -0.17 -20.57 -3.54
C GLY A 20 -0.91 -20.12 -4.80
N GLN A 21 -0.67 -18.89 -5.26
CA GLN A 21 -1.36 -18.30 -6.40
C GLN A 21 -0.37 -17.63 -7.36
N PRO A 22 -0.66 -17.61 -8.67
CA PRO A 22 0.12 -16.84 -9.63
C PRO A 22 0.10 -15.34 -9.30
N ILE A 23 1.20 -14.62 -9.56
CA ILE A 23 1.27 -13.16 -9.34
C ILE A 23 0.18 -12.40 -10.11
N SER A 24 -0.27 -12.96 -11.23
CA SER A 24 -1.33 -12.42 -12.08
C SER A 24 -2.70 -12.34 -11.38
N THR A 25 -2.95 -13.10 -10.31
CA THR A 25 -4.25 -13.13 -9.62
C THR A 25 -4.36 -12.10 -8.50
N ILE A 26 -3.29 -11.38 -8.15
CA ILE A 26 -3.27 -10.43 -7.03
C ILE A 26 -4.25 -9.25 -7.25
N GLY A 27 -4.54 -8.91 -8.50
CA GLY A 27 -5.54 -7.89 -8.86
C GLY A 27 -6.98 -8.41 -8.96
N ASP A 28 -7.21 -9.72 -8.84
CA ASP A 28 -8.55 -10.30 -8.94
C ASP A 28 -9.33 -10.11 -7.63
N GLU A 29 -10.49 -9.47 -7.72
CA GLU A 29 -11.36 -9.23 -6.58
C GLU A 29 -11.96 -10.51 -6.00
N LYS A 30 -12.04 -11.58 -6.79
CA LYS A 30 -12.59 -12.88 -6.38
C LYS A 30 -11.55 -13.82 -5.80
N ALA A 31 -10.26 -13.50 -5.96
CA ALA A 31 -9.18 -14.32 -5.43
C ALA A 31 -9.02 -14.11 -3.91
N PRO A 32 -8.68 -15.16 -3.15
CA PRO A 32 -8.33 -15.03 -1.74
C PRO A 32 -7.11 -14.10 -1.54
N LYS A 33 -7.32 -12.94 -0.91
CA LYS A 33 -6.28 -11.88 -0.81
C LYS A 33 -5.35 -11.98 0.40
N GLY A 34 -5.74 -12.70 1.46
CA GLY A 34 -4.99 -12.70 2.73
C GLY A 34 -3.54 -13.13 2.59
N LEU A 35 -3.29 -14.33 2.05
CA LEU A 35 -1.93 -14.84 1.86
C LEU A 35 -1.15 -14.05 0.81
N ALA A 36 -1.81 -13.56 -0.24
CA ALA A 36 -1.17 -12.72 -1.25
C ALA A 36 -0.68 -11.38 -0.65
N LEU A 37 -1.51 -10.71 0.15
CA LEU A 37 -1.15 -9.48 0.85
C LEU A 37 -0.03 -9.71 1.85
N ALA A 38 -0.10 -10.79 2.65
CA ALA A 38 0.96 -11.16 3.56
C ALA A 38 2.28 -11.42 2.80
N ALA A 39 2.24 -12.16 1.68
CA ALA A 39 3.41 -12.51 0.88
C ALA A 39 4.07 -11.27 0.26
N LEU A 40 3.27 -10.35 -0.28
CA LEU A 40 3.76 -9.07 -0.76
C LEU A 40 4.37 -8.24 0.37
N ALA A 41 3.70 -8.15 1.52
CA ALA A 41 4.19 -7.38 2.67
C ALA A 41 5.51 -7.97 3.21
N PHE A 42 5.63 -9.30 3.25
CA PHE A 42 6.86 -10.00 3.63
C PHE A 42 8.03 -9.63 2.74
N VAL A 43 7.86 -9.72 1.42
CA VAL A 43 8.90 -9.37 0.46
C VAL A 43 9.25 -7.89 0.53
N ALA A 44 8.24 -7.01 0.63
CA ALA A 44 8.42 -5.58 0.74
C ALA A 44 9.27 -5.22 1.98
N LYS A 45 8.89 -5.76 3.15
CA LYS A 45 9.60 -5.52 4.40
C LYS A 45 10.98 -6.14 4.43
N ARG A 46 11.20 -7.30 3.79
CA ARG A 46 12.52 -7.93 3.73
C ARG A 46 13.60 -7.13 3.02
N ARG A 47 13.21 -6.18 2.16
CA ARG A 47 14.15 -5.22 1.52
C ARG A 47 14.74 -4.23 2.53
N GLU A 48 13.95 -3.86 3.53
CA GLU A 48 14.33 -2.91 4.59
C GLU A 48 14.91 -3.64 5.81
N ASP A 49 14.31 -4.78 6.17
CA ASP A 49 14.70 -5.61 7.31
C ASP A 49 14.82 -7.08 6.89
N ALA A 50 16.05 -7.54 6.70
CA ALA A 50 16.35 -8.91 6.32
C ALA A 50 15.89 -9.97 7.35
N LYS A 51 15.57 -9.59 8.58
CA LYS A 51 15.09 -10.49 9.64
C LYS A 51 13.57 -10.59 9.71
N PHE A 52 12.84 -9.77 8.96
CA PHE A 52 11.38 -9.85 8.93
C PHE A 52 10.95 -11.27 8.53
N SER A 53 10.07 -11.87 9.32
CA SER A 53 9.69 -13.28 9.20
C SER A 53 8.36 -13.46 8.49
N TRP A 54 8.14 -14.65 7.95
CA TRP A 54 6.87 -14.97 7.32
C TRP A 54 5.70 -14.94 8.30
N ASN A 55 5.88 -15.50 9.50
CA ASN A 55 4.88 -15.44 10.56
C ASN A 55 4.49 -14.01 10.91
N ALA A 56 5.47 -13.10 11.03
CA ALA A 56 5.19 -11.69 11.30
C ALA A 56 4.33 -11.05 10.20
N ALA A 57 4.51 -11.46 8.94
CA ALA A 57 3.69 -10.98 7.83
C ALA A 57 2.24 -11.50 7.89
N GLN A 58 2.02 -12.72 8.38
CA GLN A 58 0.67 -13.30 8.54
C GLN A 58 -0.10 -12.72 9.74
N GLU A 59 0.61 -12.13 10.71
CA GLU A 59 0.00 -11.43 11.84
C GLU A 59 -0.43 -9.99 11.50
N LEU A 60 -0.07 -9.48 10.32
CA LEU A 60 -0.48 -8.16 9.86
C LEU A 60 -1.99 -8.11 9.64
N THR A 61 -2.59 -6.98 10.02
CA THR A 61 -3.94 -6.66 9.57
C THR A 61 -3.92 -6.26 8.09
N ILE A 62 -5.10 -6.25 7.45
CA ILE A 62 -5.24 -5.76 6.08
C ILE A 62 -4.79 -4.29 5.99
N GLU A 63 -5.06 -3.48 7.01
CA GLU A 63 -4.66 -2.07 7.06
C GLU A 63 -3.14 -1.90 7.14
N ASP A 64 -2.46 -2.71 7.96
CA ASP A 64 -0.99 -2.70 8.05
C ASP A 64 -0.37 -3.12 6.72
N ALA A 65 -0.89 -4.20 6.10
CA ALA A 65 -0.44 -4.65 4.80
C ALA A 65 -0.66 -3.57 3.73
N ASN A 66 -1.83 -2.94 3.70
CA ASN A 66 -2.12 -1.85 2.77
C ASN A 66 -1.20 -0.63 2.98
N THR A 67 -0.80 -0.35 4.22
CA THR A 67 0.13 0.74 4.55
C THR A 67 1.54 0.41 4.03
N ILE A 68 2.03 -0.80 4.29
CA ILE A 68 3.33 -1.28 3.80
C ILE A 68 3.37 -1.27 2.27
N LEU A 69 2.29 -1.71 1.64
CA LEU A 69 2.18 -1.82 0.19
C LEU A 69 1.77 -0.49 -0.47
N GLY A 70 1.42 0.54 0.32
CA GLY A 70 0.86 1.79 -0.17
C GLY A 70 -0.36 1.58 -1.08
N LEU A 71 -1.24 0.64 -0.69
CA LEU A 71 -2.54 0.35 -1.30
C LEU A 71 -3.70 1.03 -0.55
N GLY A 72 -3.44 1.57 0.65
CA GLY A 72 -4.37 2.45 1.35
C GLY A 72 -4.53 3.75 0.55
N GLN A 73 -5.76 4.24 0.45
CA GLN A 73 -6.16 5.33 -0.44
C GLN A 73 -5.10 6.44 -0.55
N GLU A 74 -4.89 6.88 -1.79
CA GLU A 74 -4.41 8.22 -2.09
C GLU A 74 -5.14 9.18 -1.16
N VAL A 75 -4.43 9.75 -0.18
CA VAL A 75 -4.82 11.07 0.30
C VAL A 75 -4.71 11.95 -0.94
N THR A 76 -5.83 12.13 -1.63
CA THR A 76 -5.96 13.21 -2.59
C THR A 76 -5.63 14.47 -1.79
N ASP A 77 -4.42 14.98 -1.93
CA ASP A 77 -4.08 16.37 -1.68
C ASP A 77 -4.87 17.20 -2.71
N ALA A 78 -6.19 17.25 -2.53
CA ALA A 78 -6.98 18.29 -3.13
C ALA A 78 -6.47 19.60 -2.53
N PRO A 79 -5.97 20.56 -3.33
CA PRO A 79 -5.62 21.86 -2.81
C PRO A 79 -6.89 22.47 -2.22
N LEU A 80 -6.92 22.66 -0.90
CA LEU A 80 -7.84 23.63 -0.31
C LEU A 80 -7.26 25.02 -0.59
N ASP A 81 -7.38 25.48 -1.85
CA ASP A 81 -7.12 26.87 -2.19
C ASP A 81 -8.39 27.56 -2.72
N GLY A 82 -8.63 28.75 -2.18
CA GLY A 82 -9.37 29.79 -2.89
C GLY A 82 -10.83 30.06 -2.49
N GLY A 83 -11.03 30.64 -1.30
CA GLY A 83 -12.32 31.25 -0.91
C GLY A 83 -12.15 32.50 -0.06
N SER A 84 -11.50 33.54 -0.60
CA SER A 84 -11.29 34.83 0.05
C SER A 84 -12.60 35.59 0.30
N ALA A 85 -12.82 36.07 1.53
CA ALA A 85 -13.51 37.35 1.78
C ALA A 85 -13.26 37.84 3.23
N LYS A 86 -12.20 38.64 3.43
CA LYS A 86 -12.21 39.66 4.50
C LYS A 86 -12.55 40.99 3.81
N PRO A 87 -13.68 41.65 4.14
CA PRO A 87 -13.95 42.96 3.59
C PRO A 87 -13.03 44.00 4.24
N ALA A 88 -12.42 44.82 3.39
CA ALA A 88 -11.57 45.93 3.74
C ALA A 88 -12.32 47.04 4.49
N LYS A 89 -11.58 47.78 5.32
CA LYS A 89 -12.05 48.98 6.04
C LYS A 89 -12.45 50.09 5.07
N THR A 90 -13.55 50.78 5.35
CA THR A 90 -13.79 52.16 4.87
C THR A 90 -14.41 53.02 5.97
N ARG A 91 -13.78 54.16 6.22
CA ARG A 91 -14.21 55.28 7.08
C ARG A 91 -15.47 55.96 6.49
N THR A 92 -16.16 56.71 7.36
CA THR A 92 -16.76 58.06 7.12
C THR A 92 -18.29 58.13 7.29
N LYS A 93 -18.73 58.72 8.40
CA LYS A 93 -19.29 60.09 8.45
C LYS A 93 -19.26 60.59 9.89
#